data_AF-A0A3S1I5X9-F1
#
_entry.id   AF-A0A3S1I5X9-F1
#
_cell.length_a   1.000
_cell.length_b   1.000
_cell.length_c   1.000
_cell.angle_alpha   90.00
_cell.angle_beta   90.00
_cell.angle_gamma   90.00
#
_symmetry.space_group_name_H-M   'P 1'
#
loop_
_entity.id
_entity.type
_entity.pdbx_description
1 polymer ?
#
loop_
_entity_poly.entity_id
_entity_poly.type
_entity_poly.pdbx_seq_one_letter_code
_entity_poly.pdbx_strand_id
1 'polypeptide(L)' 'AEWGVMVAEGQAFVTTAWWITLFPGLAIVTLAFAFSMIGDGLADLFGVHE' A
#
# COMPACT_ATOMS: atom_id res chain seq x y z
N ALA A 1 3.32 -16.18 2.88
CA ALA A 1 2.39 -15.19 3.43
C ALA A 1 2.41 -13.97 2.52
N GLU A 2 1.28 -13.65 1.92
CA GLU A 2 1.11 -12.46 1.07
C GLU A 2 0.56 -11.32 1.93
N TRP A 3 0.93 -10.08 1.62
CA TRP A 3 0.62 -8.95 2.52
C TRP A 3 -0.88 -8.73 2.67
N GLY A 4 -1.67 -8.92 1.60
CA GLY A 4 -3.13 -8.85 1.66
C GLY A 4 -3.76 -9.95 2.52
N VAL A 5 -3.22 -11.17 2.47
CA VAL A 5 -3.65 -12.29 3.32
C VAL A 5 -3.34 -11.99 4.79
N MET A 6 -2.18 -11.39 5.09
CA MET A 6 -1.82 -10.98 6.46
C MET A 6 -2.80 -9.94 7.04
N VAL A 7 -3.27 -9.00 6.22
CA VAL A 7 -4.31 -8.02 6.63
C VAL A 7 -5.64 -8.73 6.89
N ALA A 8 -6.05 -9.64 6.02
CA ALA A 8 -7.31 -10.37 6.18
C ALA A 8 -7.32 -11.26 7.44
N GLU A 9 -6.24 -12.01 7.68
CA GLU A 9 -6.10 -12.86 8.86
C GLU A 9 -5.95 -12.04 10.15
N GLY A 10 -5.29 -10.88 10.09
CA GLY A 10 -5.11 -9.98 11.23
C GLY A 10 -6.38 -9.25 11.68
N GLN A 11 -7.47 -9.29 10.90
CA GLN A 11 -8.71 -8.58 11.21
C GLN A 11 -9.33 -9.06 12.53
N ALA A 12 -9.30 -10.37 12.78
CA ALA A 12 -9.82 -10.96 14.02
C ALA A 12 -9.09 -10.46 15.29
N PHE A 13 -7.87 -9.95 15.13
CA PHE A 13 -7.03 -9.49 16.23
C PHE A 13 -6.97 -7.97 16.33
N VAL A 14 -7.81 -7.22 15.62
CA VAL A 14 -7.68 -5.75 15.57
C VAL A 14 -7.87 -5.07 16.94
N THR A 15 -8.57 -5.71 17.88
CA THR A 15 -8.78 -5.16 19.23
C THR A 15 -7.68 -5.52 20.23
N THR A 16 -6.85 -6.52 19.92
CA THR A 16 -5.83 -7.08 20.84
C THR A 16 -4.41 -6.97 20.31
N ALA A 17 -4.23 -7.14 18.99
CA ALA A 17 -2.97 -7.06 18.26
C ALA A 17 -3.15 -6.32 16.92
N TRP A 18 -3.63 -5.07 16.97
CA TRP A 18 -3.88 -4.21 15.80
C TRP A 18 -2.68 -4.03 14.87
N TRP A 19 -1.46 -4.17 15.38
CA TRP A 19 -0.23 -4.02 14.59
C TRP A 19 -0.10 -5.08 13.49
N ILE A 20 -0.72 -6.26 13.66
CA ILE A 20 -0.70 -7.35 12.66
C ILE A 20 -1.38 -6.92 11.36
N THR A 21 -2.44 -6.12 11.47
CA THR A 21 -3.16 -5.53 10.34
C THR A 21 -2.54 -4.21 9.87
N LEU A 22 -2.05 -3.38 10.80
CA LEU A 22 -1.54 -2.05 10.46
C LEU A 22 -0.27 -2.08 9.61
N PHE A 23 0.77 -2.84 9.99
CA PHE A 23 2.05 -2.78 9.29
C PHE A 23 1.98 -3.26 7.84
N PRO A 24 1.35 -4.40 7.53
CA PRO A 24 1.18 -4.83 6.15
C PRO A 24 0.29 -3.85 5.37
N GLY A 25 -0.77 -3.31 5.99
CA GLY A 25 -1.63 -2.30 5.37
C GLY A 25 -0.88 -1.02 5.01
N LEU A 26 -0.08 -0.48 5.92
CA LEU A 26 0.75 0.70 5.68
C LEU A 26 1.79 0.47 4.58
N ALA A 27 2.37 -0.71 4.53
CA ALA A 27 3.35 -1.05 3.52
C ALA A 27 2.71 -1.11 2.12
N ILE A 28 1.49 -1.66 1.99
CA ILE A 28 0.71 -1.62 0.74
C ILE A 28 0.41 -0.18 0.33
N VAL A 29 -0.10 0.65 1.25
CA VAL A 29 -0.46 2.06 0.96
C VAL A 29 0.77 2.85 0.52
N THR A 30 1.88 2.73 1.25
CA THR A 30 3.12 3.44 0.94
C THR A 30 3.67 3.02 -0.42
N LEU A 31 3.65 1.72 -0.72
CA LEU A 31 4.12 1.19 -1.99
C LEU A 31 3.24 1.67 -3.14
N ALA A 32 1.91 1.58 -3.00
CA ALA A 32 0.97 2.07 -4.00
C ALA A 32 1.15 3.56 -4.24
N PHE A 33 1.28 4.35 -3.17
CA PHE A 33 1.51 5.79 -3.25
C PHE A 33 2.82 6.14 -3.95
N ALA A 34 3.92 5.44 -3.63
CA ALA A 34 5.20 5.64 -4.29
C ALA A 34 5.12 5.32 -5.79
N PHE A 35 4.44 4.23 -6.16
CA PHE A 35 4.22 3.91 -7.57
C PHE A 35 3.33 4.92 -8.29
N SER A 36 2.28 5.43 -7.63
CA SER A 36 1.45 6.51 -8.17
C SER A 36 2.29 7.75 -8.45
N MET A 37 3.08 8.21 -7.49
CA MET A 37 3.95 9.38 -7.67
C MET A 37 4.99 9.17 -8.77
N ILE A 38 5.58 7.98 -8.88
CA ILE A 38 6.52 7.65 -9.95
C ILE A 38 5.80 7.67 -11.30
N GLY A 39 4.59 7.09 -11.37
CA GLY A 39 3.77 7.09 -12.58
C GLY A 39 3.44 8.51 -13.04
N ASP A 40 3.03 9.37 -12.10
CA ASP A 40 2.74 10.78 -12.37
C ASP A 40 4.00 11.53 -12.85
N GLY A 41 5.12 11.37 -12.14
CA GLY A 41 6.38 11.99 -12.53
C GLY A 41 6.94 11.51 -13.88
N LEU A 42 6.69 10.24 -14.23
CA LEU A 42 7.02 9.72 -15.56
C LEU A 42 6.06 10.27 -16.62
N ALA A 43 4.77 10.36 -16.35
CA ALA A 43 3.79 10.91 -17.28
C ALA A 43 4.10 12.38 -17.63
N ASP A 44 4.51 13.16 -16.63
CA ASP A 44 4.98 14.53 -16.80
C ASP A 44 6.27 14.58 -17.65
N LEU A 45 7.25 13.70 -17.38
CA LEU A 45 8.50 13.64 -18.14
C LEU A 45 8.28 13.30 -19.62
N PHE A 46 7.33 12.41 -19.90
CA PHE A 46 7.03 11.98 -21.27
C PHE A 46 6.06 12.93 -22.00
N GLY A 47 5.62 14.02 -21.37
CA GLY A 47 4.73 15.01 -21.99
C GLY A 47 3.41 14.40 -22.46
N VAL A 48 2.96 13.30 -21.82
CA VAL A 48 1.72 12.59 -22.24
C VAL A 48 0.49 13.49 -22.11
N HIS A 49 0.60 14.58 -21.35
CA HIS A 49 -0.43 15.60 -21.16
C HIS A 49 -0.44 16.72 -22.22
N GLU A 50 0.41 16.66 -23.26
CA GLU A 50 0.40 17.59 -24.41
C GLU A 50 -0.27 17.00 -25.67
#